data_AF-A0A973DP03-F1
#
_entry.id   AF-A0A973DP03-F1
#
_cell.length_a   1.000
_cell.length_b   1.000
_cell.length_c   1.000
_cell.angle_alpha   90.00
_cell.angle_beta   90.00
_cell.angle_gamma   90.00
#
_symmetry.space_group_name_H-M   'P 1'
#
loop_
_entity.id
_entity.type
_entity.pdbx_description
1 polymer ?
#
loop_
_entity_poly.entity_id
_entity_poly.type
_entity_poly.pdbx_seq_one_letter_code
_entity_poly.pdbx_strand_id
1 'polypeptide(L)'
;MILLRGLTNASDASSTIDNLLKSFREPFMIDGRELILTLSVGIAIYPDNGDSRSKLLKNSDLAMYQAKNSGRNTYSYFTKAMNNDLPRRLDIEEQLCGALEKN
;
A
#
# COMPACT_ATOMS: atom_id res chain seq x y z
N MET A 1 -5.88 -7.32 -0.72
CA MET A 1 -4.95 -7.85 0.31
C MET A 1 -4.32 -9.12 -0.23
N ILE A 2 -2.99 -9.23 -0.19
CA ILE A 2 -2.25 -10.42 -0.63
C ILE A 2 -1.48 -10.95 0.59
N LEU A 3 -1.45 -12.27 0.77
CA LEU A 3 -0.64 -12.93 1.80
C LEU A 3 0.44 -13.78 1.13
N LEU A 4 1.69 -13.44 1.37
CA LEU A 4 2.84 -14.24 0.94
C LEU A 4 3.31 -15.11 2.10
N ARG A 5 3.47 -16.41 1.84
CA ARG A 5 3.99 -17.39 2.80
C ARG A 5 5.32 -17.94 2.30
N GLY A 6 6.17 -18.41 3.22
CA GLY A 6 7.45 -19.02 2.85
C GLY A 6 8.50 -18.03 2.36
N LEU A 7 8.43 -16.77 2.81
CA LEU A 7 9.48 -15.79 2.55
C LEU A 7 10.73 -16.20 3.32
N THR A 8 11.83 -16.46 2.62
CA THR A 8 13.12 -16.82 3.23
C THR A 8 13.89 -15.55 3.57
N ASN A 9 13.70 -14.50 2.76
CA ASN A 9 14.29 -13.19 2.94
C ASN A 9 13.28 -12.08 2.51
N ALA A 10 13.54 -10.83 2.92
CA ALA A 10 12.69 -9.70 2.54
C ALA A 10 12.71 -9.41 1.03
N SER A 11 13.78 -9.79 0.33
CA SER A 11 13.92 -9.60 -1.13
C SER A 11 12.95 -10.48 -1.93
N ASP A 12 12.53 -11.64 -1.39
CA ASP A 12 11.53 -12.52 -2.02
C ASP A 12 10.18 -11.78 -2.17
N ALA A 13 9.82 -10.96 -1.16
CA ALA A 13 8.63 -10.13 -1.21
C ALA A 13 8.79 -9.00 -2.24
N SER A 14 9.95 -8.33 -2.27
CA SER A 14 10.24 -7.28 -3.26
C SER A 14 10.10 -7.79 -4.69
N SER A 15 10.68 -8.95 -5.02
CA SER A 15 10.60 -9.51 -6.39
C SER A 15 9.16 -9.77 -6.85
N THR A 16 8.33 -10.31 -5.94
CA THR A 16 6.90 -10.54 -6.23
C THR A 16 6.16 -9.22 -6.48
N ILE A 17 6.47 -8.20 -5.69
CA ILE A 17 5.83 -6.88 -5.77
C ILE A 17 6.29 -6.12 -7.01
N ASP A 18 7.56 -6.20 -7.37
CA ASP A 18 8.10 -5.60 -8.59
C ASP A 18 7.43 -6.18 -9.83
N ASN A 19 7.23 -7.51 -9.85
CA ASN A 19 6.48 -8.16 -10.93
C ASN A 19 5.02 -7.69 -10.98
N LEU A 20 4.37 -7.52 -9.82
CA LEU A 20 3.01 -7.00 -9.76
C LEU A 20 2.93 -5.55 -10.27
N LEU A 21 3.83 -4.67 -9.82
CA LEU A 21 3.90 -3.29 -10.28
C LEU A 21 4.15 -3.24 -11.79
N LYS A 22 5.06 -4.05 -12.31
CA LYS A 22 5.35 -4.13 -13.74
C LYS A 22 4.13 -4.56 -14.55
N SER A 23 3.38 -5.56 -14.08
CA SER A 23 2.17 -6.03 -14.77
C SER A 23 1.07 -4.97 -14.85
N PHE A 24 1.05 -4.01 -13.92
CA PHE A 24 0.07 -2.92 -13.91
C PHE A 24 0.53 -1.67 -14.66
N ARG A 25 1.79 -1.64 -15.12
CA ARG A 25 2.27 -0.57 -16.02
C ARG A 25 1.74 -0.71 -17.44
N GLU A 26 1.40 -1.92 -17.84
CA GLU A 26 0.78 -2.18 -19.13
C GLU A 26 -0.69 -1.73 -19.11
N PRO A 27 -1.16 -1.00 -20.13
CA PRO A 27 -2.54 -0.55 -20.19
C PRO A 27 -3.53 -1.72 -20.29
N PHE A 28 -4.65 -1.59 -19.58
CA PHE A 28 -5.74 -2.56 -19.63
C PHE A 28 -6.76 -2.16 -20.69
N MET A 29 -7.10 -3.09 -21.58
CA MET A 29 -8.19 -2.90 -22.54
C MET A 29 -9.51 -3.35 -21.92
N ILE A 30 -10.37 -2.39 -21.56
CA ILE A 30 -11.70 -2.65 -21.01
C ILE A 30 -12.72 -1.91 -21.87
N ASP A 31 -13.70 -2.63 -22.41
CA ASP A 31 -14.75 -2.10 -23.31
C ASP A 31 -14.21 -1.26 -24.47
N GLY A 32 -13.09 -1.69 -25.05
CA GLY A 32 -12.43 -1.00 -26.17
C GLY A 32 -11.71 0.30 -25.78
N ARG A 33 -11.59 0.60 -24.48
CA ARG A 33 -10.83 1.74 -23.96
C ARG A 33 -9.55 1.26 -23.29
N GLU A 34 -8.52 2.08 -23.44
CA GLU A 34 -7.23 1.89 -22.79
C GLU A 34 -7.25 2.56 -21.41
N LEU A 35 -7.03 1.77 -20.36
CA LEU A 35 -6.99 2.23 -18.98
C LEU A 35 -5.61 2.01 -18.39
N ILE A 36 -4.95 3.11 -18.04
CA ILE A 36 -3.68 3.08 -17.32
C ILE A 36 -3.99 3.08 -15.82
N LEU A 37 -3.71 1.96 -15.17
CA LEU A 37 -3.86 1.81 -13.72
C LEU A 37 -2.50 1.93 -13.04
N THR A 38 -2.48 2.43 -11.82
CA THR A 38 -1.27 2.42 -10.99
C THR A 38 -1.56 1.73 -9.68
N LEU A 39 -0.55 1.11 -9.09
CA LEU A 39 -0.66 0.42 -7.81
C LEU A 39 0.23 1.07 -6.76
N SER A 40 -0.34 1.28 -5.58
CA SER A 40 0.45 1.58 -4.37
C SER A 40 0.34 0.40 -3.43
N VAL A 41 1.46 -0.16 -3.00
CA VAL A 41 1.51 -1.39 -2.20
C VAL A 41 2.12 -1.11 -0.84
N GLY A 42 1.48 -1.58 0.23
CA GLY A 42 2.01 -1.52 1.58
C GLY A 42 2.41 -2.89 2.08
N ILE A 43 3.59 -2.99 2.69
CA ILE A 43 4.17 -4.28 3.08
C ILE A 43 4.36 -4.33 4.59
N ALA A 44 3.78 -5.35 5.23
CA ALA A 44 4.01 -5.67 6.63
C ALA A 44 4.50 -7.12 6.76
N ILE A 45 5.60 -7.32 7.49
CA ILE A 45 6.25 -8.62 7.67
C ILE A 45 5.99 -9.12 9.09
N TYR A 46 5.51 -10.35 9.21
CA TYR A 46 5.44 -11.05 10.50
C TYR A 46 6.81 -11.65 10.83
N PRO A 47 7.29 -11.59 12.09
CA PRO A 47 6.64 -10.98 13.26
C PRO A 47 6.98 -9.49 13.47
N ASP A 48 7.95 -8.95 12.73
CA ASP A 48 8.56 -7.63 12.99
C ASP A 48 7.57 -6.46 12.99
N ASN A 49 6.57 -6.53 12.10
CA ASN A 49 5.56 -5.50 11.88
C ASN A 49 4.22 -5.87 12.52
N GLY A 50 4.17 -6.87 13.39
CA GLY A 50 2.96 -7.24 14.12
C GLY A 50 2.87 -8.73 14.40
N ASP A 51 2.41 -9.05 15.61
CA ASP A 51 2.19 -10.41 16.13
C ASP A 51 0.78 -10.96 15.85
N SER A 52 -0.12 -10.14 15.31
CA SER A 52 -1.50 -10.49 15.04
C SER A 52 -1.94 -10.02 13.65
N ARG A 53 -2.93 -10.72 13.09
CA ARG A 53 -3.52 -10.37 11.79
C ARG A 53 -3.96 -8.91 11.74
N SER A 54 -4.64 -8.43 12.78
CA SER A 54 -5.16 -7.07 12.83
C SER A 54 -4.03 -6.02 12.83
N LYS A 55 -2.93 -6.28 13.55
CA LYS A 55 -1.76 -5.38 13.53
C LYS A 55 -1.08 -5.37 12.17
N LEU A 56 -0.86 -6.54 11.57
CA LEU A 56 -0.23 -6.62 10.25
C LEU A 56 -1.04 -5.92 9.18
N LEU A 57 -2.37 -6.09 9.19
CA LEU A 57 -3.26 -5.43 8.24
C LEU A 57 -3.22 -3.91 8.40
N LYS A 58 -3.38 -3.42 9.65
CA LYS A 58 -3.29 -1.99 9.95
C LYS A 58 -1.95 -1.41 9.48
N ASN A 59 -0.85 -2.11 9.75
CA ASN A 59 0.49 -1.65 9.42
C ASN A 59 0.76 -1.72 7.91
N SER A 60 0.25 -2.72 7.19
CA SER A 60 0.31 -2.74 5.73
C SER A 60 -0.49 -1.61 5.11
N ASP A 61 -1.65 -1.26 5.68
CA ASP A 61 -2.47 -0.15 5.17
C ASP A 61 -1.79 1.20 5.38
N LEU A 62 -1.14 1.42 6.53
CA LEU A 62 -0.31 2.60 6.76
C LEU A 62 0.84 2.70 5.75
N ALA A 63 1.54 1.59 5.50
CA ALA A 63 2.61 1.55 4.52
C ALA A 63 2.10 1.80 3.09
N MET A 64 0.93 1.28 2.74
CA MET A 64 0.29 1.53 1.45
C MET A 64 -0.03 3.02 1.29
N TYR A 65 -0.52 3.65 2.36
CA TYR A 65 -0.80 5.08 2.34
C TYR A 65 0.47 5.90 2.14
N GLN A 66 1.56 5.52 2.81
CA GLN A 66 2.87 6.15 2.56
C GLN A 66 3.25 6.04 1.08
N ALA A 67 3.08 4.87 0.48
CA ALA A 67 3.34 4.66 -0.95
C ALA A 67 2.45 5.52 -1.85
N LYS A 68 1.21 5.82 -1.44
CA LYS A 68 0.33 6.77 -2.16
C LYS A 68 0.85 8.20 -2.08
N ASN A 69 1.39 8.61 -0.94
CA ASN A 69 1.89 9.96 -0.72
C ASN A 69 3.30 10.19 -1.27
N SER A 70 4.10 9.14 -1.42
CA SER A 70 5.48 9.22 -1.93
C SER A 70 5.59 9.24 -3.47
N GLY A 71 4.49 9.49 -4.19
CA GLY A 71 4.47 9.58 -5.65
C GLY A 71 3.62 8.53 -6.37
N ARG A 72 2.96 7.62 -5.64
CA ARG A 72 2.14 6.51 -6.18
C ARG A 72 2.99 5.55 -7.05
N ASN A 73 2.37 4.50 -7.58
CA ASN A 73 3.02 3.51 -8.44
C ASN A 73 4.28 2.85 -7.82
N THR A 74 4.26 2.64 -6.51
CA THR A 74 5.41 2.16 -5.74
C THR A 74 4.94 1.33 -4.55
N TYR A 75 5.89 0.74 -3.84
CA TYR A 75 5.65 0.07 -2.58
C TYR A 75 6.34 0.78 -1.42
N SER A 76 5.83 0.57 -0.22
CA SER A 76 6.51 0.98 1.01
C SER A 76 6.49 -0.16 2.02
N TYR A 77 7.61 -0.36 2.68
CA TYR A 77 7.71 -1.21 3.85
C TYR A 77 7.24 -0.45 5.08
N PHE A 78 6.42 -1.08 5.90
CA PHE A 78 6.03 -0.50 7.18
C PHE A 78 7.28 -0.24 8.03
N THR A 79 7.37 0.97 8.56
CA THR A 79 8.34 1.32 9.60
C THR A 79 7.60 1.83 10.83
N LYS A 80 8.17 1.62 12.02
CA LYS A 80 7.53 2.06 13.28
C LYS A 80 7.27 3.57 13.32
N ALA A 81 8.06 4.38 12.60
CA ALA A 81 7.86 5.81 12.47
C ALA A 81 6.51 6.17 11.82
N MET A 82 5.99 5.32 10.92
CA MET A 82 4.72 5.55 10.25
C MET A 82 3.52 5.58 11.21
N ASN A 83 3.61 4.91 12.36
CA ASN A 83 2.52 4.93 13.35
C ASN A 83 2.28 6.31 13.99
N ASN A 84 3.25 7.20 13.97
CA ASN A 84 3.13 8.51 14.61
C ASN A 84 2.73 9.59 13.60
N ASP A 85 3.29 9.56 12.39
CA ASP A 85 3.18 10.68 11.44
C ASP A 85 2.04 10.51 10.43
N LEU A 86 1.71 9.28 10.02
CA LEU A 86 0.68 9.04 9.00
C LEU A 86 -0.75 9.13 9.52
N PRO A 87 -1.13 8.54 10.68
CA PRO A 87 -2.51 8.53 11.12
C PRO A 87 -3.10 9.92 11.31
N ARG A 88 -2.30 10.88 11.80
CA ARG A 88 -2.74 12.26 11.99
C ARG A 88 -3.00 12.95 10.65
N ARG A 89 -2.14 12.73 9.65
CA ARG A 89 -2.32 13.31 8.31
C ARG A 89 -3.53 12.71 7.60
N LEU A 90 -3.68 11.40 7.71
CA LEU A 90 -4.83 10.64 7.22
C LEU A 90 -6.16 11.16 7.74
N ASP A 91 -6.26 11.34 9.06
CA ASP A 91 -7.49 11.83 9.71
C ASP A 91 -7.86 13.23 9.22
N ILE A 92 -6.87 14.12 9.04
CA ILE A 92 -7.10 15.47 8.49
C ILE A 92 -7.54 15.40 7.02
N GLU A 93 -6.90 14.58 6.19
CA GLU A 93 -7.27 14.43 4.77
C GLU A 93 -8.67 13.82 4.60
N GLU A 94 -9.02 12.81 5.41
CA GLU A 94 -10.34 12.18 5.40
C GLU A 94 -11.43 13.18 5.81
N GLN A 95 -11.18 13.99 6.84
CA GLN A 95 -12.10 15.06 7.26
C GLN A 95 -12.28 16.13 6.17
N LEU A 96 -11.22 16.52 5.46
CA LEU A 96 -11.29 17.50 4.38
C LEU A 96 -12.04 16.97 3.15
N CYS A 97 -11.73 15.75 2.69
CA CYS A 97 -12.45 15.12 1.58
C CYS A 97 -13.93 14.91 1.94
N GLY A 98 -14.24 14.41 3.14
CA GLY A 98 -15.61 14.19 3.59
C GLY A 98 -16.41 15.48 3.77
N ALA A 99 -15.76 16.62 4.04
CA ALA A 99 -16.42 17.93 4.09
C ALA A 99 -16.74 18.49 2.70
N LEU A 100 -15.90 18.20 1.70
CA LEU A 100 -16.12 18.59 0.31
C LEU A 100 -17.19 17.72 -0.37
N GLU A 101 -17.35 16.46 0.01
CA GLU A 101 -18.42 15.57 -0.51
C GLU A 101 -19.80 15.85 0.09
N LYS A 102 -19.88 16.65 1.18
CA LYS A 102 -21.13 16.97 1.89
C LYS A 102 -21.68 18.38 1.63
N ASN A 103 -21.15 19.13 0.65
CA ASN A 103 -21.72 20.38 0.14
C ASN A 103 -21.93 20.29 -1.37
#